data_AF-A0A497JFA2-F1
#
_entry.id   AF-A0A497JFA2-F1
#
_cell.length_a   1.000
_cell.length_b   1.000
_cell.length_c   1.000
_cell.angle_alpha   90.00
_cell.angle_beta   90.00
_cell.angle_gamma   90.00
#
_symmetry.space_group_name_H-M   'P 1'
#
loop_
_entity.id
_entity.type
_entity.pdbx_description
1 polymer ?
#
loop_
_entity_poly.entity_id
_entity_poly.type
_entity_poly.pdbx_seq_one_letter_code
_entity_poly.pdbx_strand_id
1 'polypeptide(L)'
;MGKKILVQRRGKGSSVFKAKPGKCKVAYPYFPSKIMKKGVKAQVLEIFDDPMHSAAVAEVLYENGIKAYHVAAEGLQKDALITLGENADIAIGNVLPLSKIPEGCPIFAI
;
A
#
# COMPACT_ATOMS: atom_id res chain seq x y z
N MET A 1 -12.66 -15.75 -43.14
CA MET A 1 -12.67 -14.73 -42.06
C MET A 1 -11.67 -15.11 -40.98
N GLY A 2 -10.95 -14.14 -40.42
CA GLY A 2 -9.94 -14.38 -39.37
C GLY A 2 -10.57 -14.63 -37.99
N LYS A 3 -9.81 -15.31 -37.10
CA LYS A 3 -10.17 -15.46 -35.68
C LYS A 3 -9.82 -14.19 -34.91
N LYS A 4 -10.50 -13.96 -33.78
CA LYS A 4 -10.17 -12.86 -32.84
C LYS A 4 -8.74 -13.03 -32.31
N ILE A 5 -7.99 -11.92 -32.27
CA ILE A 5 -6.64 -11.88 -31.68
C ILE A 5 -6.70 -12.06 -30.16
N LEU A 6 -5.58 -12.45 -29.54
CA LEU A 6 -5.50 -12.72 -28.10
C LEU A 6 -5.98 -11.53 -27.24
N VAL A 7 -5.60 -10.31 -27.61
CA VAL A 7 -6.00 -9.09 -26.88
C VAL A 7 -7.52 -8.91 -26.88
N GLN A 8 -8.20 -9.20 -28.01
CA GLN A 8 -9.66 -9.14 -28.10
C GLN A 8 -10.35 -10.21 -27.24
N ARG A 9 -9.70 -11.38 -27.05
CA ARG A 9 -10.23 -12.44 -26.16
C ARG A 9 -10.08 -12.06 -24.68
N ARG A 10 -9.01 -11.32 -24.34
CA ARG A 10 -8.73 -10.86 -22.97
C ARG A 10 -9.84 -9.98 -22.40
N GLY A 11 -10.36 -9.04 -23.19
CA GLY A 11 -11.42 -8.12 -22.76
C GLY A 11 -12.75 -8.78 -22.33
N LYS A 12 -13.02 -10.02 -22.78
CA LYS A 12 -14.20 -10.79 -22.32
C LYS A 12 -14.10 -11.18 -20.83
N GLY A 13 -12.91 -11.18 -20.24
CA GLY A 13 -12.72 -11.54 -18.83
C GLY A 13 -13.07 -13.00 -18.54
N SER A 14 -12.82 -13.92 -19.47
CA SER A 14 -12.94 -15.35 -19.21
C SER A 14 -11.93 -15.80 -18.14
N SER A 15 -12.20 -16.93 -17.47
CA SER A 15 -11.32 -17.51 -16.42
C SER A 15 -9.83 -17.54 -16.79
N VAL A 16 -9.51 -17.86 -18.05
CA VAL A 16 -8.13 -17.88 -18.59
C VAL A 16 -7.36 -16.57 -18.39
N PHE A 17 -8.04 -15.43 -18.39
CA PHE A 17 -7.42 -14.09 -18.33
C PHE A 17 -7.67 -13.36 -17.00
N LYS A 18 -8.52 -13.91 -16.11
CA LYS A 18 -8.81 -13.28 -14.82
C LYS A 18 -7.69 -13.58 -13.84
N ALA A 19 -7.34 -12.59 -13.01
CA ALA A 19 -6.54 -12.81 -11.83
C ALA A 19 -7.26 -13.81 -10.89
N LYS A 20 -6.50 -14.67 -10.22
CA LYS A 20 -7.07 -15.69 -9.33
C LYS A 20 -7.69 -15.01 -8.10
N PRO A 21 -9.02 -15.07 -7.92
CA PRO A 21 -9.67 -14.47 -6.74
C PRO A 21 -9.25 -15.22 -5.47
N GLY A 22 -9.25 -14.52 -4.32
CA GLY A 22 -8.95 -15.11 -3.01
C GLY A 22 -7.47 -15.33 -2.68
N LYS A 23 -6.55 -15.00 -3.59
CA LYS A 23 -5.10 -15.01 -3.33
C LYS A 23 -4.53 -13.69 -2.84
N CYS A 24 -5.30 -12.61 -2.97
CA CYS A 24 -4.93 -11.29 -2.47
C CYS A 24 -5.35 -11.21 -1.00
N LYS A 25 -4.38 -11.18 -0.09
CA LYS A 25 -4.67 -10.91 1.33
C LYS A 25 -4.83 -9.41 1.61
N VAL A 26 -4.31 -8.61 0.69
CA VAL A 26 -4.04 -7.19 0.87
C VAL A 26 -4.98 -6.38 -0.01
N ALA A 27 -5.79 -5.53 0.62
CA ALA A 27 -6.38 -4.39 -0.07
C ALA A 27 -5.51 -3.18 0.28
N TYR A 28 -5.12 -2.39 -0.73
CA TYR A 28 -4.41 -1.15 -0.48
C TYR A 28 -5.23 -0.24 0.44
N PRO A 29 -4.59 0.39 1.43
CA PRO A 29 -5.28 1.21 2.39
C PRO A 29 -5.74 2.47 1.67
N TYR A 30 -7.04 2.72 1.69
CA TYR A 30 -7.55 4.04 1.37
C TYR A 30 -7.28 4.94 2.58
N PHE A 31 -6.51 6.01 2.39
CA PHE A 31 -6.28 7.02 3.42
C PHE A 31 -7.36 8.10 3.34
N PRO A 32 -8.44 8.04 4.15
CA PRO A 32 -9.39 9.13 4.20
C PRO A 32 -8.69 10.42 4.61
N SER A 33 -9.05 11.53 3.97
CA SER A 33 -8.49 12.86 4.20
C SER A 33 -8.49 13.32 5.67
N LYS A 34 -9.38 12.75 6.51
CA LYS A 34 -9.42 12.99 7.95
C LYS A 34 -8.17 12.46 8.69
N ILE A 35 -7.61 11.34 8.26
CA ILE A 35 -6.39 10.75 8.82
C ILE A 35 -5.19 11.64 8.48
N MET A 36 -5.07 12.05 7.21
CA MET A 36 -4.01 12.94 6.73
C MET A 36 -3.94 14.27 7.51
N LYS A 37 -5.09 14.84 7.93
CA LYS A 37 -5.14 16.12 8.65
C LYS A 37 -4.83 16.01 10.14
N LYS A 38 -5.25 14.95 10.82
CA LYS A 38 -5.10 14.84 12.28
C LYS A 38 -3.72 14.34 12.70
N GLY A 39 -3.04 13.60 11.82
CA GLY A 39 -1.92 12.78 12.26
C GLY A 39 -2.46 11.52 12.96
N VAL A 40 -2.03 10.35 12.53
CA VAL A 40 -2.34 9.08 13.19
C VAL A 40 -1.05 8.28 13.30
N LYS A 41 -0.75 7.78 14.50
CA LYS A 41 0.37 6.87 14.68
C LYS A 41 -0.08 5.43 14.48
N ALA A 42 0.87 4.60 14.08
CA ALA A 42 0.65 3.20 13.85
C ALA A 42 1.92 2.40 14.14
N GLN A 43 1.75 1.13 14.50
CA GLN A 43 2.84 0.20 14.74
C GLN A 43 2.87 -0.88 13.65
N VAL A 44 4.05 -1.17 13.12
CA VAL A 44 4.26 -2.29 12.19
C VAL A 44 4.20 -3.61 12.96
N LEU A 45 3.20 -4.44 12.68
CA LEU A 45 3.03 -5.74 13.32
C LEU A 45 3.88 -6.83 12.66
N GLU A 46 3.89 -6.86 11.33
CA GLU A 46 4.57 -7.90 10.56
C GLU A 46 4.89 -7.38 9.15
N ILE A 47 5.93 -7.93 8.54
CA ILE A 47 6.28 -7.69 7.14
C ILE A 47 6.32 -9.04 6.44
N PHE A 48 5.57 -9.18 5.35
CA PHE A 48 5.42 -10.45 4.62
C PHE A 48 5.29 -10.22 3.11
N ASP A 49 5.53 -11.28 2.34
CA ASP A 49 5.32 -11.27 0.89
C ASP A 49 3.86 -11.62 0.54
N ASP A 50 3.16 -10.73 -0.17
CA ASP A 50 1.82 -10.99 -0.68
C ASP A 50 1.89 -11.59 -2.10
N PRO A 51 1.26 -12.75 -2.38
CA PRO A 51 1.36 -13.39 -3.70
C PRO A 51 0.84 -12.58 -4.89
N MET A 52 0.06 -11.51 -4.66
CA MET A 52 -0.45 -10.64 -5.72
C MET A 52 0.35 -9.35 -5.88
N HIS A 53 1.29 -9.08 -4.97
CA HIS A 53 2.19 -7.94 -5.05
C HIS A 53 3.63 -8.43 -5.16
N SER A 54 4.40 -7.85 -6.08
CA SER A 54 5.83 -8.19 -6.19
C SER A 54 6.68 -7.55 -5.08
N ALA A 55 6.10 -6.68 -4.25
CA ALA A 55 6.78 -6.00 -3.16
C ALA A 55 6.31 -6.55 -1.81
N ALA A 56 7.20 -6.46 -0.81
CA ALA A 56 6.88 -6.79 0.57
C ALA A 56 5.79 -5.84 1.12
N VAL A 57 4.90 -6.40 1.93
CA VAL A 57 3.78 -5.70 2.54
C VAL A 57 3.95 -5.70 4.05
N ALA A 58 3.74 -4.54 4.67
CA ALA A 58 3.70 -4.37 6.12
C ALA A 58 2.25 -4.41 6.62
N GLU A 59 1.94 -5.28 7.58
CA GLU A 59 0.73 -5.17 8.39
C GLU A 59 0.96 -4.12 9.49
N VAL A 60 0.04 -3.17 9.58
CA VAL A 60 0.14 -2.00 10.45
C VAL A 60 -1.11 -1.92 11.32
N LEU A 61 -0.91 -1.65 12.61
CA LEU A 61 -1.96 -1.40 13.59
C LEU A 61 -1.99 0.08 13.95
N TYR A 62 -3.09 0.76 13.63
CA TYR A 62 -3.31 2.14 14.02
C TYR A 62 -3.69 2.26 15.50
N GLU A 63 -3.50 3.44 16.09
CA GLU A 63 -3.92 3.75 17.47
C GLU A 63 -5.43 3.51 17.73
N ASN A 64 -6.27 3.58 16.70
CA ASN A 64 -7.70 3.28 16.81
C ASN A 64 -8.04 1.78 16.79
N GLY A 65 -7.04 0.90 16.78
CA GLY A 65 -7.19 -0.55 16.77
C GLY A 65 -7.49 -1.14 15.38
N ILE A 66 -7.52 -0.31 14.32
CA ILE A 66 -7.74 -0.78 12.96
C ILE A 66 -6.43 -1.32 12.39
N LYS A 67 -6.50 -2.51 11.78
CA LYS A 67 -5.41 -3.09 11.01
C LYS A 67 -5.51 -2.66 9.55
N ALA A 68 -4.37 -2.34 8.96
CA ALA A 68 -4.24 -2.05 7.54
C ALA A 68 -2.93 -2.63 7.01
N TYR A 69 -2.82 -2.67 5.70
CA TYR A 69 -1.63 -3.15 5.01
C TYR A 69 -1.01 -1.99 4.26
N HIS A 70 0.31 -1.89 4.24
CA HIS A 70 1.06 -0.86 3.53
C HIS A 70 2.15 -1.52 2.69
N VAL A 71 2.59 -0.86 1.63
CA VAL A 71 3.83 -1.27 0.97
C VAL A 71 4.98 -1.01 1.93
N ALA A 72 5.80 -2.02 2.17
CA ALA A 72 6.95 -1.87 3.06
C ALA A 72 8.04 -1.05 2.34
N ALA A 73 8.50 0.03 2.99
CA ALA A 73 9.69 0.74 2.57
C ALA A 73 10.94 -0.10 2.86
N GLU A 74 11.98 0.08 2.06
CA GLU A 74 13.29 -0.50 2.37
C GLU A 74 13.80 0.05 3.71
N GLY A 75 14.27 -0.84 4.59
CA GLY A 75 14.72 -0.49 5.93
C GLY A 75 13.61 -0.38 6.99
N LEU A 76 12.34 -0.58 6.63
CA LEU A 76 11.25 -0.69 7.61
C LEU A 76 11.40 -1.99 8.44
N GLN A 77 11.23 -1.88 9.75
CA GLN A 77 11.37 -3.00 10.67
C GLN A 77 10.06 -3.34 11.38
N LYS A 78 9.96 -4.58 11.86
CA LYS A 78 8.88 -4.99 12.78
C LYS A 78 8.93 -4.13 14.04
N ASP A 79 7.77 -3.82 14.59
CA ASP A 79 7.57 -2.97 15.77
C ASP A 79 7.97 -1.50 15.58
N ALA A 80 8.33 -1.08 14.37
CA ALA A 80 8.56 0.31 14.06
C ALA A 80 7.27 1.13 14.22
N LEU A 81 7.40 2.34 14.77
CA LEU A 81 6.32 3.31 14.86
C LEU A 81 6.36 4.22 13.64
N ILE A 82 5.26 4.22 12.89
CA ILE A 82 5.06 5.10 11.74
C ILE A 82 3.99 6.14 12.04
N THR A 83 4.12 7.30 11.42
CA THR A 83 3.16 8.40 11.56
C THR A 83 2.63 8.78 10.19
N LEU A 84 1.32 8.99 10.13
CA LEU A 84 0.62 9.37 8.91
C LEU A 84 -0.07 10.71 9.11
N GLY A 85 0.28 11.70 8.29
CA GLY A 85 -0.39 12.99 8.20
C GLY A 85 0.55 14.18 8.12
N GLU A 86 -0.02 15.37 8.17
CA GLU A 86 0.70 16.65 8.05
C GLU A 86 1.76 16.90 9.13
N ASN A 87 1.59 16.28 10.30
CA ASN A 87 2.49 16.41 11.46
C ASN A 87 3.49 15.25 11.58
N ALA A 88 3.55 14.35 10.58
CA ALA A 88 4.53 13.27 10.60
C ALA A 88 5.93 13.81 10.30
N ASP A 89 6.95 13.21 10.93
CA ASP A 89 8.34 13.52 10.64
C ASP A 89 8.77 12.92 9.28
N ILE A 90 9.80 13.51 8.67
CA ILE A 90 10.40 12.97 7.44
C ILE A 90 11.27 11.77 7.83
N ALA A 91 10.66 10.59 7.87
CA ALA A 91 11.30 9.32 8.21
C ALA A 91 10.78 8.18 7.33
N ILE A 92 11.56 7.10 7.24
CA ILE A 92 11.22 5.92 6.45
C ILE A 92 9.93 5.29 6.98
N GLY A 93 8.96 5.07 6.08
CA GLY A 93 7.67 4.46 6.41
C GLY A 93 6.58 5.46 6.85
N ASN A 94 6.93 6.74 7.06
CA ASN A 94 5.93 7.77 7.34
C ASN A 94 5.21 8.22 6.07
N VAL A 95 3.96 8.64 6.23
CA VAL A 95 3.12 9.13 5.13
C VAL A 95 2.82 10.60 5.35
N LEU A 96 3.21 11.44 4.39
CA LEU A 96 3.04 12.89 4.43
C LEU A 96 2.37 13.39 3.14
N PRO A 97 1.65 14.53 3.18
CA PRO A 97 1.26 15.20 1.95
C PRO A 97 2.49 15.74 1.22
N LEU A 98 2.44 15.72 -0.12
CA LEU A 98 3.53 16.18 -0.99
C LEU A 98 4.01 17.60 -0.67
N SER A 99 3.12 18.48 -0.19
CA SER A 99 3.46 19.86 0.20
C SER A 99 4.42 19.98 1.39
N LYS A 100 4.62 18.90 2.16
CA LYS A 100 5.50 18.85 3.34
C LYS A 100 6.80 18.08 3.09
N ILE A 101 6.94 17.43 1.94
CA ILE A 101 8.12 16.64 1.59
C ILE A 101 9.13 17.57 0.89
N PRO A 102 10.38 17.64 1.35
CA PRO A 102 11.40 18.44 0.70
C PRO A 102 11.80 17.82 -0.64
N GLU A 103 12.26 18.67 -1.55
CA GLU A 103 12.73 18.23 -2.86
C GLU A 103 13.94 17.30 -2.75
N GLY A 104 14.02 16.32 -3.63
CA GLY A 104 15.10 15.33 -3.65
C GLY A 104 14.88 14.10 -2.75
N CYS A 105 13.81 14.05 -1.97
CA CYS A 105 13.45 12.84 -1.22
C CYS A 105 12.81 11.77 -2.12
N PRO A 106 13.27 10.51 -2.06
CA PRO A 106 12.59 9.40 -2.74
C PRO A 106 11.25 9.10 -2.05
N ILE A 107 10.18 9.01 -2.84
CA ILE A 107 8.82 8.70 -2.39
C ILE A 107 8.24 7.53 -3.17
N PHE A 108 7.24 6.85 -2.59
CA PHE A 108 6.52 5.73 -3.21
C PHE A 108 5.04 5.77 -2.79
N ALA A 109 4.19 4.98 -3.46
CA ALA A 109 2.75 4.87 -3.16
C ALA A 109 2.00 6.22 -3.10
N ILE A 110 2.12 7.01 -4.18
CA ILE A 110 1.47 8.32 -4.39
C ILE A 110 -0.04 8.17 -4.61
#